data_AF-A0A7R9UJA6-F1
#
_entry.id   AF-A0A7R9UJA6-F1
#
_cell.length_a   1.000
_cell.length_b   1.000
_cell.length_c   1.000
_cell.angle_alpha   90.00
_cell.angle_beta   90.00
_cell.angle_gamma   90.00
#
_symmetry.space_group_name_H-M   'P 1'
#
loop_
_entity.id
_entity.type
_entity.pdbx_description
1 polymer ?
#
loop_
_entity_poly.entity_id
_entity_poly.type
_entity_poly.pdbx_seq_one_letter_code
_entity_poly.pdbx_strand_id
1 'polypeptide(L)'
;MARAPDERKPPFTVVPAELKGRERRPQGGVRLVGRAQPGDLVCFFPGVVFTQRDVWHLPGGTDALADANAFAMHNGAIVSASHCHLLPREATANRLALGHEINHPRARTQPNVVPFGLEMEVATLRDELAPFLPNASFSAVASAAEAESRQSLDDMFRSSILSGDFAADSGDEACSTRSTLVMVALREICDEELCVNYRLNPRSGAPRPDWYEPVSALEEELRWST
;
A
#
# COMPACT_ATOMS: atom_id res chain seq x y z
N MET A 1 29.20 30.55 -2.79
CA MET A 1 29.47 29.09 -2.84
C MET A 1 28.13 28.38 -2.97
N ALA A 2 27.83 27.87 -4.16
CA ALA A 2 26.59 27.12 -4.41
C ALA A 2 26.72 25.73 -3.77
N ARG A 3 25.79 25.39 -2.88
CA ARG A 3 25.67 24.04 -2.29
C ARG A 3 25.23 23.12 -3.44
N ALA A 4 26.01 22.09 -3.74
CA ALA A 4 25.64 21.08 -4.72
C ALA A 4 24.26 20.48 -4.38
N PRO A 5 23.43 20.10 -5.37
CA PRO A 5 22.19 19.40 -5.08
C PRO A 5 22.54 18.08 -4.39
N ASP A 6 22.17 17.97 -3.12
CA ASP A 6 22.23 16.71 -2.39
C ASP A 6 21.34 15.71 -3.14
N GLU A 7 21.93 14.60 -3.58
CA GLU A 7 21.23 13.53 -4.29
C GLU A 7 20.09 13.03 -3.41
N ARG A 8 18.86 13.47 -3.69
CA ARG A 8 17.63 13.09 -2.97
C ARG A 8 17.40 11.58 -3.14
N LYS A 9 17.99 10.76 -2.26
CA LYS A 9 17.90 9.30 -2.28
C LYS A 9 16.80 8.82 -1.33
N PRO A 10 15.91 7.95 -1.82
CA PRO A 10 15.68 6.71 -1.10
C PRO A 10 16.02 5.52 -2.02
N PRO A 11 17.15 4.83 -1.82
CA PRO A 11 17.54 3.66 -2.59
C PRO A 11 17.21 2.42 -1.76
N PHE A 12 15.95 1.98 -1.78
CA PHE A 12 15.58 0.75 -1.10
C PHE A 12 16.36 -0.44 -1.66
N THR A 13 16.74 -1.35 -0.78
CA THR A 13 17.20 -2.68 -1.17
C THR A 13 16.22 -3.71 -0.61
N VAL A 14 15.67 -4.55 -1.48
CA VAL A 14 14.91 -5.72 -1.05
C VAL A 14 15.91 -6.73 -0.47
N VAL A 15 15.85 -6.94 0.83
CA VAL A 15 16.68 -7.91 1.55
C VAL A 15 15.89 -9.21 1.71
N PRO A 16 16.53 -10.38 1.87
CA PRO A 16 15.80 -11.60 2.24
C PRO A 16 15.02 -11.39 3.54
N ALA A 17 13.79 -11.92 3.66
CA ALA A 17 13.07 -11.87 4.93
C ALA A 17 13.92 -12.44 6.05
N GLU A 18 14.05 -11.63 7.09
CA GLU A 18 14.73 -12.00 8.30
C GLU A 18 13.79 -12.74 9.28
N LEU A 19 12.51 -12.87 8.93
CA LEU A 19 11.47 -13.67 9.62
C LEU A 19 11.45 -15.11 9.07
N LYS A 20 11.69 -16.10 9.94
CA LYS A 20 11.53 -17.53 9.64
C LYS A 20 10.21 -18.06 10.24
N GLY A 21 9.27 -18.48 9.38
CA GLY A 21 8.04 -19.17 9.77
C GLY A 21 7.68 -20.24 8.75
N ARG A 22 7.07 -21.35 9.19
CA ARG A 22 6.77 -22.53 8.35
C ARG A 22 5.82 -22.27 7.17
N GLU A 23 5.10 -21.15 7.15
CA GLU A 23 4.01 -20.89 6.19
C GLU A 23 4.22 -19.73 5.22
N ARG A 24 5.36 -19.02 5.27
CA ARG A 24 5.69 -18.02 4.24
C ARG A 24 6.90 -18.48 3.43
N ARG A 25 6.74 -18.48 2.09
CA ARG A 25 7.90 -18.32 1.19
C ARG A 25 8.68 -17.09 1.66
N PRO A 26 10.01 -17.03 1.54
CA PRO A 26 10.76 -15.84 1.92
C PRO A 26 10.37 -14.68 0.99
N GLN A 27 9.31 -13.96 1.33
CA GLN A 27 9.03 -12.63 0.81
C GLN A 27 10.15 -11.75 1.35
N GLY A 28 10.79 -10.91 0.56
CA GLY A 28 11.86 -10.06 1.06
C GLY A 28 11.41 -9.16 2.24
N GLY A 29 12.35 -8.53 2.91
CA GLY A 29 12.12 -7.30 3.68
C GLY A 29 12.62 -6.09 2.90
N VAL A 30 12.18 -4.90 3.29
CA VAL A 30 12.66 -3.66 2.68
C VAL A 30 13.68 -3.02 3.60
N ARG A 31 14.91 -2.81 3.12
CA ARG A 31 15.93 -2.07 3.84
C ARG A 31 16.10 -0.69 3.23
N LEU A 32 16.05 0.34 4.06
CA LEU A 32 16.46 1.69 3.66
C LEU A 32 17.99 1.70 3.52
N VAL A 33 18.51 2.26 2.44
CA VAL A 33 19.94 2.59 2.31
C VAL A 33 20.09 4.10 2.44
N GLY A 34 20.95 4.57 3.34
CA GLY A 34 21.02 5.97 3.72
C GLY A 34 20.17 6.27 4.96
N ARG A 35 19.59 7.48 5.01
CA ARG A 35 18.95 8.00 6.22
C ARG A 35 17.56 8.57 5.96
N ALA A 36 16.66 8.40 6.92
CA ALA A 36 15.38 9.10 7.01
C ALA A 36 15.22 9.69 8.41
N GLN A 37 14.73 10.92 8.49
CA GLN A 37 14.40 11.61 9.73
C GLN A 37 12.98 11.26 10.19
N PRO A 38 12.65 11.44 11.48
CA PRO A 38 11.28 11.31 11.94
C PRO A 38 10.34 12.22 11.13
N GLY A 39 9.25 11.66 10.61
CA GLY A 39 8.28 12.37 9.75
C GLY A 39 8.55 12.27 8.25
N ASP A 40 9.70 11.74 7.82
CA ASP A 40 9.98 11.57 6.39
C ASP A 40 9.06 10.52 5.75
N LEU A 41 8.60 10.81 4.53
CA LEU A 41 7.96 9.83 3.67
C LEU A 41 9.02 8.90 3.10
N VAL A 42 8.93 7.62 3.45
CA VAL A 42 9.88 6.60 3.05
C VAL A 42 9.44 5.99 1.72
N CYS A 43 8.29 5.34 1.69
CA CYS A 43 7.78 4.68 0.49
C CYS A 43 6.24 4.69 0.44
N PHE A 44 5.69 4.32 -0.71
CA PHE A 44 4.27 4.12 -0.94
C PHE A 44 3.90 2.65 -0.74
N PHE A 45 2.69 2.43 -0.25
CA PHE A 45 2.06 1.13 -0.25
C PHE A 45 1.25 0.98 -1.54
N PRO A 46 1.70 0.12 -2.49
CA PRO A 46 0.97 -0.04 -3.72
C PRO A 46 -0.31 -0.83 -3.51
N GLY A 47 -1.25 -0.65 -4.43
CA GLY A 47 -2.42 -1.51 -4.49
C GLY A 47 -3.65 -0.80 -5.03
N VAL A 48 -4.70 -1.59 -5.17
CA VAL A 48 -6.03 -1.08 -5.51
C VAL A 48 -6.68 -0.52 -4.27
N VAL A 49 -7.28 0.65 -4.40
CA VAL A 49 -7.95 1.39 -3.34
C VAL A 49 -9.45 1.21 -3.50
N PHE A 50 -10.07 0.67 -2.46
CA PHE A 50 -11.50 0.43 -2.35
C PHE A 50 -12.08 1.49 -1.42
N THR A 51 -13.04 2.26 -1.90
CA THR A 51 -13.83 3.15 -1.06
C THR A 51 -14.77 2.33 -0.17
N GLN A 52 -15.33 2.96 0.87
CA GLN A 52 -16.34 2.30 1.70
C GLN A 52 -17.53 1.78 0.88
N ARG A 53 -17.93 2.51 -0.17
CA ARG A 53 -18.99 2.12 -1.09
C ARG A 53 -18.61 0.86 -1.88
N ASP A 54 -17.39 0.80 -2.40
CA ASP A 54 -16.90 -0.37 -3.15
C ASP A 54 -16.96 -1.62 -2.27
N VAL A 55 -16.51 -1.51 -1.02
CA VAL A 55 -16.48 -2.62 -0.06
C VAL A 55 -17.89 -3.17 0.21
N TRP A 56 -18.93 -2.32 0.27
CA TRP A 56 -20.31 -2.79 0.44
C TRP A 56 -20.82 -3.62 -0.74
N HIS A 57 -20.26 -3.42 -1.93
CA HIS A 57 -20.64 -4.16 -3.13
C HIS A 57 -19.78 -5.41 -3.36
N LEU A 58 -18.69 -5.59 -2.61
CA LEU A 58 -17.87 -6.80 -2.69
C LEU A 58 -18.63 -8.01 -2.10
N PRO A 59 -18.65 -9.16 -2.78
CA PRO A 59 -19.12 -10.41 -2.20
C PRO A 59 -18.28 -10.76 -0.96
N GLY A 60 -18.90 -10.77 0.23
CA GLY A 60 -18.19 -10.97 1.51
C GLY A 60 -17.75 -9.67 2.20
N GLY A 61 -18.05 -8.51 1.62
CA GLY A 61 -17.79 -7.20 2.25
C GLY A 61 -16.32 -6.98 2.58
N THR A 62 -16.03 -6.54 3.80
CA THR A 62 -14.66 -6.34 4.30
C THR A 62 -13.85 -7.64 4.36
N ASP A 63 -14.52 -8.79 4.52
CA ASP A 63 -13.84 -10.09 4.63
C ASP A 63 -13.17 -10.49 3.31
N ALA A 64 -13.68 -9.98 2.18
CA ALA A 64 -13.05 -10.14 0.87
C ALA A 64 -11.67 -9.48 0.77
N LEU A 65 -11.36 -8.54 1.67
CA LEU A 65 -10.11 -7.80 1.75
C LEU A 65 -9.34 -8.11 3.05
N ALA A 66 -9.76 -9.12 3.82
CA ALA A 66 -9.15 -9.48 5.09
C ALA A 66 -7.88 -10.34 4.90
N ASP A 67 -6.88 -9.76 4.24
CA ASP A 67 -5.55 -10.38 4.09
C ASP A 67 -4.45 -9.51 4.72
N ALA A 68 -3.25 -10.07 4.86
CA ALA A 68 -2.10 -9.40 5.47
C ALA A 68 -1.52 -8.25 4.62
N ASN A 69 -2.01 -8.09 3.39
CA ASN A 69 -1.58 -7.10 2.41
C ASN A 69 -2.62 -6.00 2.20
N ALA A 70 -3.59 -5.87 3.12
CA ALA A 70 -4.60 -4.83 3.11
C ALA A 70 -4.45 -3.89 4.32
N PHE A 71 -4.60 -2.60 4.07
CA PHE A 71 -4.62 -1.57 5.10
C PHE A 71 -5.85 -0.70 4.98
N ALA A 72 -6.60 -0.58 6.09
CA ALA A 72 -7.65 0.40 6.22
C ALA A 72 -7.05 1.79 6.55
N MET A 73 -7.46 2.80 5.79
CA MET A 73 -7.11 4.21 5.98
C MET A 73 -8.13 4.90 6.90
N HIS A 74 -7.74 6.06 7.45
CA HIS A 74 -8.58 6.82 8.38
C HIS A 74 -9.88 7.36 7.75
N ASN A 75 -9.91 7.51 6.42
CA ASN A 75 -11.08 7.94 5.66
C ASN A 75 -12.02 6.77 5.29
N GLY A 76 -11.77 5.57 5.81
CA GLY A 76 -12.61 4.39 5.58
C GLY A 76 -12.31 3.65 4.27
N ALA A 77 -11.42 4.17 3.41
CA ALA A 77 -10.95 3.43 2.25
C ALA A 77 -9.94 2.34 2.65
N ILE A 78 -9.85 1.29 1.85
CA ILE A 78 -8.94 0.15 2.05
C ILE A 78 -8.01 0.07 0.85
N VAL A 79 -6.70 0.03 1.07
CA VAL A 79 -5.73 -0.28 0.01
C VAL A 79 -5.33 -1.75 0.14
N SER A 80 -5.32 -2.48 -0.97
CA SER A 80 -4.93 -3.90 -1.01
C SER A 80 -3.83 -4.13 -2.05
N ALA A 81 -2.68 -4.61 -1.59
CA ALA A 81 -1.56 -4.98 -2.45
C ALA A 81 -1.73 -6.37 -3.11
N SER A 82 -2.69 -7.18 -2.64
CA SER A 82 -3.05 -8.45 -3.32
C SER A 82 -3.53 -8.23 -4.75
N HIS A 83 -4.02 -7.02 -5.03
CA HIS A 83 -4.50 -6.59 -6.35
C HIS A 83 -3.45 -5.79 -7.15
N CYS A 84 -2.19 -5.75 -6.71
CA CYS A 84 -1.10 -5.05 -7.43
C CYS A 84 -0.85 -5.57 -8.85
N HIS A 85 -1.21 -6.83 -9.15
CA HIS A 85 -1.06 -7.42 -10.48
C HIS A 85 -1.87 -6.69 -11.55
N LEU A 86 -2.86 -5.94 -11.10
CA LEU A 86 -3.75 -5.19 -11.95
C LEU A 86 -3.18 -3.78 -12.25
N LEU A 87 -2.30 -3.24 -11.41
CA LEU A 87 -1.63 -1.95 -11.65
C LEU A 87 -0.73 -1.97 -12.90
N PRO A 88 -0.40 -0.79 -13.48
CA PRO A 88 0.51 -0.74 -14.62
C PRO A 88 1.91 -1.27 -14.25
N ARG A 89 2.65 -1.70 -15.26
CA ARG A 89 4.01 -2.22 -15.06
C ARG A 89 4.92 -1.15 -14.46
N GLU A 90 4.72 0.09 -14.83
CA GLU A 90 5.45 1.27 -14.37
C GLU A 90 5.24 1.49 -12.86
N ALA A 91 3.99 1.35 -12.39
CA ALA A 91 3.63 1.44 -10.97
C ALA A 91 4.24 0.29 -10.16
N THR A 92 4.18 -0.95 -10.67
CA THR A 92 4.74 -2.12 -9.97
C THR A 92 6.27 -2.19 -10.03
N ALA A 93 6.90 -1.58 -11.04
CA ALA A 93 8.34 -1.41 -11.13
C ALA A 93 8.86 -0.19 -10.35
N ASN A 94 7.97 0.63 -9.81
CA ASN A 94 8.34 1.83 -9.06
C ASN A 94 9.05 1.42 -7.77
N ARG A 95 10.31 1.83 -7.61
CA ARG A 95 11.12 1.52 -6.43
C ARG A 95 10.61 2.17 -5.15
N LEU A 96 9.72 3.14 -5.24
CA LEU A 96 9.03 3.72 -4.09
C LEU A 96 7.78 2.93 -3.70
N ALA A 97 7.33 1.96 -4.50
CA ALA A 97 6.10 1.21 -4.28
C ALA A 97 6.35 -0.12 -3.54
N LEU A 98 7.10 -0.06 -2.43
CA LEU A 98 7.56 -1.25 -1.71
C LEU A 98 6.89 -1.44 -0.34
N GLY A 99 5.88 -0.63 0.01
CA GLY A 99 5.25 -0.69 1.33
C GLY A 99 4.64 -2.05 1.68
N HIS A 100 4.21 -2.81 0.68
CA HIS A 100 3.65 -4.17 0.84
C HIS A 100 4.70 -5.25 1.14
N GLU A 101 5.99 -4.95 0.92
CA GLU A 101 7.11 -5.83 1.26
C GLU A 101 7.69 -5.54 2.65
N ILE A 102 7.22 -4.49 3.33
CA ILE A 102 7.69 -4.14 4.68
C ILE A 102 7.18 -5.17 5.68
N ASN A 103 8.09 -5.73 6.46
CA ASN A 103 7.77 -6.78 7.42
C ASN A 103 7.15 -6.23 8.72
N HIS A 104 6.49 -7.13 9.44
CA HIS A 104 6.20 -6.90 10.85
C HIS A 104 7.51 -6.88 11.65
N PRO A 105 7.67 -6.01 12.67
CA PRO A 105 8.80 -6.13 13.60
C PRO A 105 8.85 -7.53 14.22
N ARG A 106 10.07 -8.03 14.45
CA ARG A 106 10.28 -9.24 15.25
C ARG A 106 9.80 -9.05 16.69
N ALA A 107 9.59 -10.17 17.37
CA ALA A 107 9.48 -10.26 18.82
C ALA A 107 10.40 -9.25 19.53
N ARG A 108 9.80 -8.37 20.33
CA ARG A 108 10.50 -7.37 21.16
C ARG A 108 11.27 -6.28 20.38
N THR A 109 11.03 -6.14 19.08
CA THR A 109 11.52 -5.00 18.29
C THR A 109 10.39 -4.00 18.04
N GLN A 110 10.74 -2.72 17.92
CA GLN A 110 9.76 -1.67 17.63
C GLN A 110 9.65 -1.43 16.12
N PRO A 111 8.46 -1.07 15.60
CA PRO A 111 8.36 -0.56 14.25
C PRO A 111 9.13 0.76 14.12
N ASN A 112 9.68 1.02 12.95
CA ASN A 112 10.35 2.28 12.62
C ASN A 112 9.58 3.09 11.57
N VAL A 113 8.53 2.52 10.98
CA VAL A 113 7.60 3.22 10.10
C VAL A 113 6.14 3.00 10.52
N VAL A 114 5.28 3.95 10.16
CA VAL A 114 3.83 3.89 10.37
C VAL A 114 3.10 4.10 9.04
N PRO A 115 2.01 3.36 8.77
CA PRO A 115 1.18 3.63 7.61
C PRO A 115 0.39 4.92 7.84
N PHE A 116 0.39 5.80 6.85
CA PHE A 116 -0.32 7.07 6.87
C PHE A 116 -1.12 7.23 5.58
N GLY A 117 -2.44 7.43 5.71
CA GLY A 117 -3.32 7.71 4.58
C GLY A 117 -3.17 9.16 4.15
N LEU A 118 -3.08 9.40 2.85
CA LEU A 118 -3.00 10.74 2.27
C LEU A 118 -3.91 10.81 1.04
N GLU A 119 -4.45 11.99 0.77
CA GLU A 119 -5.20 12.29 -0.44
C GLU A 119 -4.32 13.10 -1.39
N MET A 120 -4.04 12.53 -2.56
CA MET A 120 -3.24 13.15 -3.61
C MET A 120 -4.14 13.81 -4.64
N GLU A 121 -3.95 15.09 -4.93
CA GLU A 121 -4.62 15.74 -6.06
C GLU A 121 -4.03 15.23 -7.37
N VAL A 122 -4.80 14.43 -8.11
CA VAL A 122 -4.38 13.81 -9.37
C VAL A 122 -4.71 14.63 -10.61
N ALA A 123 -5.61 15.60 -10.57
CA ALA A 123 -5.83 16.49 -11.73
C ALA A 123 -4.66 17.44 -12.00
N THR A 124 -3.80 17.68 -11.01
CA THR A 124 -2.61 18.54 -11.18
C THR A 124 -1.36 17.75 -11.53
N LEU A 125 -1.44 16.41 -11.57
CA LEU A 125 -0.36 15.54 -11.99
C LEU A 125 -0.18 15.60 -13.51
N ARG A 126 1.08 15.63 -13.95
CA ARG A 126 1.42 15.54 -15.38
C ARG A 126 1.02 14.15 -15.87
N ASP A 127 0.36 14.06 -17.02
CA ASP A 127 -0.14 12.78 -17.59
C ASP A 127 0.96 11.70 -17.68
N GLU A 128 2.20 12.13 -18.01
CA GLU A 128 3.39 11.28 -18.06
C GLU A 128 3.69 10.53 -16.74
N LEU A 129 3.22 11.05 -15.61
CA LEU A 129 3.46 10.51 -14.28
C LEU A 129 2.33 9.57 -13.82
N ALA A 130 1.17 9.60 -14.46
CA ALA A 130 0.02 8.79 -14.08
C ALA A 130 0.33 7.27 -14.04
N PRO A 131 1.10 6.69 -14.99
CA PRO A 131 1.47 5.27 -14.95
C PRO A 131 2.36 4.89 -13.76
N PHE A 132 3.04 5.86 -13.13
CA PHE A 132 3.93 5.60 -12.00
C PHE A 132 3.22 5.69 -10.64
N LEU A 133 1.94 6.08 -10.63
CA LEU A 133 1.17 6.16 -9.40
C LEU A 133 1.00 4.74 -8.82
N PRO A 134 1.39 4.52 -7.56
CA PRO A 134 1.38 3.19 -6.96
C PRO A 134 -0.03 2.69 -6.62
N ASN A 135 -1.06 3.50 -6.87
CA ASN A 135 -2.44 3.19 -6.52
C ASN A 135 -3.42 3.50 -7.64
N ALA A 136 -4.44 2.65 -7.75
CA ALA A 136 -5.58 2.82 -8.63
C ALA A 136 -6.89 2.67 -7.83
N SER A 137 -7.93 3.42 -8.18
CA SER A 137 -9.26 3.25 -7.59
C SER A 137 -9.93 1.99 -8.14
N PHE A 138 -10.62 1.23 -7.29
CA PHE A 138 -11.43 0.08 -7.71
C PHE A 138 -12.54 0.47 -8.69
N SER A 139 -13.17 1.64 -8.53
CA SER A 139 -14.22 2.10 -9.43
C SER A 139 -13.73 2.32 -10.86
N ALA A 140 -12.57 2.97 -11.03
CA ALA A 140 -11.94 3.19 -12.33
C ALA A 140 -11.52 1.87 -13.01
N VAL A 141 -11.21 0.90 -12.18
CA VAL A 141 -10.85 -0.46 -12.53
C VAL A 141 -12.06 -1.31 -12.94
N ALA A 142 -13.19 -1.14 -12.26
CA ALA A 142 -14.41 -1.87 -12.49
C ALA A 142 -15.18 -1.32 -13.69
N SER A 143 -15.25 0.01 -13.86
CA SER A 143 -15.90 0.65 -15.01
C SER A 143 -15.24 0.28 -16.34
N ALA A 144 -13.91 0.18 -16.33
CA ALA A 144 -13.09 -0.38 -17.39
C ALA A 144 -13.49 -1.82 -17.77
N ALA A 145 -13.72 -2.68 -16.77
CA ALA A 145 -14.10 -4.07 -16.97
C ALA A 145 -15.55 -4.25 -17.44
N GLU A 146 -16.47 -3.36 -17.01
CA GLU A 146 -17.89 -3.40 -17.38
C GLU A 146 -18.16 -2.87 -18.80
N ALA A 147 -17.39 -1.89 -19.27
CA ALA A 147 -17.55 -1.29 -20.60
C ALA A 147 -17.21 -2.25 -21.76
N GLU A 148 -16.43 -3.31 -21.52
CA GLU A 148 -15.84 -4.15 -22.57
C GLU A 148 -16.06 -5.67 -22.36
N SER A 149 -17.29 -6.12 -22.12
CA SER A 149 -17.57 -7.57 -21.96
C SER A 149 -17.03 -8.47 -23.09
N ARG A 150 -15.96 -9.26 -22.82
CA ARG A 150 -15.84 -10.74 -23.03
C ARG A 150 -14.42 -11.36 -23.00
N GLN A 151 -13.38 -10.68 -22.52
CA GLN A 151 -12.06 -11.31 -22.29
C GLN A 151 -11.62 -11.16 -20.82
N SER A 152 -10.55 -11.84 -20.43
CA SER A 152 -10.12 -11.96 -19.03
C SER A 152 -10.14 -10.60 -18.29
N LEU A 153 -10.69 -10.55 -17.07
CA LEU A 153 -10.67 -9.37 -16.19
C LEU A 153 -9.25 -8.78 -16.07
N ASP A 154 -8.23 -9.63 -16.12
CA ASP A 154 -6.82 -9.25 -16.04
C ASP A 154 -6.30 -8.53 -17.30
N ASP A 155 -6.79 -8.87 -18.50
CA ASP A 155 -6.32 -8.27 -19.76
C ASP A 155 -6.98 -6.90 -20.01
N MET A 156 -8.23 -6.74 -19.57
CA MET A 156 -8.97 -5.48 -19.67
C MET A 156 -8.52 -4.43 -18.66
N PHE A 157 -8.25 -4.85 -17.42
CA PHE A 157 -7.71 -3.96 -16.39
C PHE A 157 -6.41 -3.27 -16.86
N ARG A 158 -5.56 -4.01 -17.59
CA ARG A 158 -4.34 -3.48 -18.19
C ARG A 158 -4.61 -2.42 -19.26
N SER A 159 -5.66 -2.58 -20.07
CA SER A 159 -6.00 -1.66 -21.16
C SER A 159 -6.38 -0.27 -20.63
N SER A 160 -7.29 -0.20 -19.67
CA SER A 160 -7.82 1.08 -19.15
C SER A 160 -6.85 1.84 -18.24
N ILE A 161 -5.87 1.12 -17.68
CA ILE A 161 -4.78 1.74 -16.94
C ILE A 161 -3.72 2.32 -17.88
N LEU A 162 -3.46 1.65 -19.01
CA LEU A 162 -2.48 2.06 -20.01
C LEU A 162 -3.03 3.11 -20.99
N SER A 163 -4.34 3.20 -21.19
CA SER A 163 -4.96 4.18 -22.09
C SER A 163 -4.96 5.61 -21.55
N GLY A 164 -4.60 5.82 -20.28
CA GLY A 164 -4.53 7.16 -19.70
C GLY A 164 -5.90 7.80 -19.44
N ASP A 165 -6.99 7.04 -19.54
CA ASP A 165 -8.36 7.52 -19.27
C ASP A 165 -8.64 7.84 -17.79
N PHE A 166 -7.61 7.82 -16.94
CA PHE A 166 -7.66 8.24 -15.53
C PHE A 166 -8.04 9.70 -15.29
N ALA A 167 -8.21 10.51 -16.34
CA ALA A 167 -8.56 11.92 -16.25
C ALA A 167 -10.03 12.25 -16.59
N ALA A 168 -10.86 11.27 -16.96
CA ALA A 168 -12.25 11.54 -17.33
C ALA A 168 -13.22 10.67 -16.53
N ASP A 169 -13.46 11.06 -15.28
CA ASP A 169 -14.73 10.78 -14.63
C ASP A 169 -15.81 11.56 -15.39
N SER A 170 -16.52 10.86 -16.28
CA SER A 170 -17.64 11.44 -17.00
C SER A 170 -18.84 11.54 -16.05
N GLY A 171 -19.09 12.74 -15.51
CA GLY A 171 -20.47 13.17 -15.20
C GLY A 171 -20.85 13.44 -13.75
N ASP A 172 -19.91 13.58 -12.83
CA ASP A 172 -20.12 14.31 -11.56
C ASP A 172 -18.89 15.22 -11.36
N GLU A 173 -18.99 16.31 -10.59
CA GLU A 173 -17.81 17.12 -10.27
C GLU A 173 -16.77 16.26 -9.55
N ALA A 174 -15.85 15.69 -10.33
CA ALA A 174 -15.01 14.58 -9.97
C ALA A 174 -14.09 14.98 -8.83
N CYS A 175 -14.15 14.22 -7.74
CA CYS A 175 -13.16 14.33 -6.68
C CYS A 175 -11.79 13.98 -7.27
N SER A 176 -11.04 15.01 -7.68
CA SER A 176 -9.68 14.96 -8.23
C SER A 176 -8.66 14.36 -7.24
N THR A 177 -9.08 13.96 -6.05
CA THR A 177 -8.19 13.38 -5.05
C THR A 177 -8.19 11.86 -5.12
N ARG A 178 -7.01 11.27 -5.02
CA ARG A 178 -6.79 9.83 -4.93
C ARG A 178 -6.24 9.50 -3.57
N SER A 179 -6.95 8.64 -2.83
CA SER A 179 -6.42 8.10 -1.58
C SER A 179 -5.19 7.23 -1.87
N THR A 180 -4.13 7.43 -1.10
CA THR A 180 -2.89 6.66 -1.13
C THR A 180 -2.48 6.34 0.29
N LEU A 181 -1.71 5.27 0.47
CA LEU A 181 -1.09 4.96 1.75
C LEU A 181 0.43 5.06 1.60
N VAL A 182 1.06 5.79 2.51
CA VAL A 182 2.50 5.99 2.56
C VAL A 182 3.07 5.52 3.90
N MET A 183 4.35 5.23 3.91
CA MET A 183 5.09 4.83 5.10
C MET A 183 5.88 6.02 5.59
N VAL A 184 5.61 6.43 6.83
CA VAL A 184 6.26 7.59 7.46
C VAL A 184 7.21 7.10 8.55
N ALA A 185 8.43 7.62 8.56
CA ALA A 185 9.43 7.27 9.58
C ALA A 185 9.00 7.77 10.97
N LEU A 186 9.01 6.89 11.97
CA LEU A 186 8.67 7.20 13.36
C LEU A 186 9.86 7.76 14.16
N ARG A 187 11.08 7.43 13.73
CA ARG A 187 12.35 7.82 14.34
C ARG A 187 13.40 8.00 13.24
N GLU A 188 14.61 8.42 13.60
CA GLU A 188 15.73 8.36 12.67
C GLU A 188 15.98 6.90 12.26
N ILE A 189 16.07 6.67 10.94
CA ILE A 189 16.34 5.38 10.31
C ILE A 189 17.67 5.53 9.57
N CYS A 190 18.62 4.63 9.81
CA CYS A 190 19.94 4.64 9.16
C CYS A 190 20.31 3.22 8.73
N ASP A 191 20.36 2.97 7.43
CA ASP A 191 20.79 1.69 6.86
C ASP A 191 20.19 0.49 7.64
N GLU A 192 18.85 0.42 7.75
CA GLU A 192 18.16 -0.62 8.51
C GLU A 192 16.88 -1.12 7.80
N GLU A 193 16.43 -2.32 8.18
CA GLU A 193 15.17 -2.89 7.69
C GLU A 193 14.00 -2.06 8.21
N LEU A 194 13.04 -1.79 7.33
CA LEU A 194 11.78 -1.16 7.65
C LEU A 194 10.86 -2.20 8.25
N CYS A 195 10.24 -1.83 9.36
CA CYS A 195 9.30 -2.65 10.11
C CYS A 195 8.05 -1.84 10.41
N VAL A 196 6.89 -2.40 10.07
CA VAL A 196 5.58 -1.78 10.28
C VAL A 196 4.70 -2.68 11.14
N ASN A 197 3.99 -2.08 12.11
CA ASN A 197 3.07 -2.84 12.95
C ASN A 197 1.81 -3.20 12.14
N TYR A 198 1.72 -4.47 11.69
CA TYR A 198 0.57 -5.01 10.95
C TYR A 198 -0.75 -4.94 11.71
N ARG A 199 -0.71 -4.96 13.05
CA ARG A 199 -1.92 -4.91 13.89
C ARG A 199 -2.99 -5.87 13.39
N LEU A 200 -2.67 -7.16 13.31
CA LEU A 200 -3.61 -8.16 12.81
C LEU A 200 -4.84 -8.24 13.73
N ASN A 201 -6.02 -8.33 13.12
CA ASN A 201 -7.27 -8.43 13.88
C ASN A 201 -7.40 -9.83 14.52
N PRO A 202 -7.40 -9.97 15.85
CA PRO A 202 -7.56 -11.25 16.52
C PRO A 202 -8.96 -11.85 16.33
N ARG A 203 -9.94 -11.06 15.90
CA ARG A 203 -11.33 -11.48 15.64
C ARG A 203 -11.61 -11.87 14.18
N SER A 204 -10.61 -11.85 13.30
CA SER A 204 -10.76 -12.08 11.85
C SER A 204 -11.16 -13.51 11.43
N GLY A 205 -11.56 -14.37 12.37
CA GLY A 205 -11.91 -15.78 12.11
C GLY A 205 -10.71 -16.69 11.74
N ALA A 206 -9.68 -16.14 11.12
CA ALA A 206 -8.42 -16.82 10.83
C ALA A 206 -7.48 -16.80 12.07
N PRO A 207 -6.79 -17.92 12.38
CA PRO A 207 -5.77 -17.93 13.41
C PRO A 207 -4.62 -16.99 13.03
N ARG A 208 -4.08 -16.28 14.02
CA ARG A 208 -2.89 -15.45 13.81
C ARG A 208 -1.70 -16.35 13.44
N PRO A 209 -0.84 -15.93 12.49
CA PRO A 209 0.34 -16.72 12.13
C PRO A 209 1.31 -16.88 13.32
N ASP A 210 1.99 -18.02 13.42
CA ASP A 210 2.93 -18.34 14.50
C ASP A 210 4.08 -17.32 14.66
N TRP A 211 4.40 -16.59 13.60
CA TRP A 211 5.48 -15.58 13.60
C TRP A 211 5.02 -14.21 14.10
N TYR A 212 3.72 -13.97 14.23
CA TYR A 212 3.17 -12.67 14.63
C TYR A 212 3.16 -12.55 16.15
N GLU A 213 3.85 -11.53 16.67
CA GLU A 213 3.80 -11.16 18.08
C GLU A 213 3.38 -9.68 18.19
N PRO A 214 2.32 -9.36 18.96
CA PRO A 214 1.89 -7.97 19.12
C PRO A 214 3.01 -7.09 19.67
N VAL A 215 3.26 -5.94 19.02
CA VAL A 215 4.26 -4.96 19.48
C VAL A 215 3.95 -4.46 20.90
N SER A 216 2.67 -4.28 21.20
CA SER A 216 2.16 -3.90 22.52
C SER A 216 0.82 -4.59 22.75
N ALA A 217 0.77 -5.51 23.72
CA ALA A 217 -0.45 -6.22 24.08
C ALA A 217 -1.57 -5.26 24.53
N LEU A 218 -1.21 -4.21 25.27
CA LEU A 218 -2.17 -3.20 25.74
C LEU A 218 -2.76 -2.39 24.58
N GLU A 219 -1.94 -1.92 23.65
CA GLU A 219 -2.45 -1.17 22.48
C GLU A 219 -3.35 -2.04 21.60
N GLU A 220 -3.01 -3.31 21.47
CA GLU A 220 -3.80 -4.26 20.70
C GLU A 220 -5.13 -4.55 21.39
N GLU A 221 -5.14 -4.75 22.71
CA GLU A 221 -6.35 -4.92 23.51
C GLU A 221 -7.26 -3.68 23.38
N LEU A 222 -6.72 -2.48 23.55
CA LEU A 222 -7.50 -1.23 23.42
C LEU A 222 -8.06 -1.02 22.00
N ARG A 223 -7.30 -1.41 20.97
CA ARG A 223 -7.75 -1.29 19.58
C ARG A 223 -8.90 -2.24 19.27
N TRP A 224 -8.83 -3.46 19.77
CA TRP A 224 -9.81 -4.51 19.45
C TRP A 224 -10.85 -4.73 20.55
N SER A 225 -10.85 -3.95 21.64
CA SER A 225 -11.86 -4.05 22.70
C SER A 225 -13.23 -3.50 22.30
N THR A 226 -13.28 -2.72 21.22
CA THR A 226 -14.51 -2.15 20.65
C THR A 226 -15.17 -3.12 19.69
#